data_AF-G2R7C4-F1
#
_entry.id   AF-G2R7C4-F1
#
_cell.length_a   1.000
_cell.length_b   1.000
_cell.length_c   1.000
_cell.angle_alpha   90.00
_cell.angle_beta   90.00
_cell.angle_gamma   90.00
#
_symmetry.space_group_name_H-M   'P 1'
#
loop_
_entity.id
_entity.type
_entity.pdbx_description
1 polymer ?
#
loop_
_entity_poly.entity_id
_entity_poly.type
_entity_poly.pdbx_seq_one_letter_code
_entity_poly.pdbx_strand_id
1 'polypeptide(L)' 'NAITIYNAFVPFTIEEFSKDFNSYKLISLLDLFSSYNQVNLDKRSYDLTTFSTPISLFYIYTLLIGGINSIA' A
#
# COMPACT_ATOMS: atom_id res chain seq x y z
N ASN A 1 11.80 -2.61 6.30
CA ASN A 1 12.02 -1.54 5.31
C ASN A 1 13.48 -1.30 4.96
N ALA A 2 14.43 -1.26 5.90
CA ALA A 2 15.83 -0.93 5.58
C ALA A 2 16.52 -1.85 4.54
N ILE A 3 16.06 -3.10 4.41
CA ILE A 3 16.60 -4.10 3.48
C ILE A 3 15.77 -4.25 2.20
N THR A 4 14.57 -3.66 2.16
CA THR A 4 13.66 -3.78 1.02
C THR A 4 14.01 -2.69 0.03
N ILE A 5 14.25 -3.06 -1.23
CA ILE A 5 14.50 -2.09 -2.29
C ILE A 5 13.23 -1.22 -2.44
N TYR A 6 13.43 0.10 -2.37
CA TYR A 6 12.36 1.04 -2.66
C TYR A 6 12.09 1.04 -4.16
N ASN A 7 10.90 0.59 -4.53
CA ASN A 7 10.44 0.52 -5.91
C ASN A 7 8.93 0.81 -5.91
N ALA A 8 8.60 2.06 -5.60
CA ALA A 8 7.25 2.58 -5.61
C ALA A 8 7.00 3.41 -6.87
N PHE A 9 5.73 3.58 -7.24
CA PHE A 9 5.38 4.51 -8.30
C PHE A 9 5.72 5.93 -7.84
N VAL A 10 6.19 6.77 -8.77
CA VAL A 10 6.37 8.19 -8.49
C VAL A 10 4.98 8.82 -8.56
N PRO A 11 4.45 9.39 -7.46
CA PRO A 11 3.14 10.00 -7.50
C PRO A 11 3.14 11.22 -8.42
N PHE A 12 2.02 11.47 -9.08
CA PHE A 12 1.79 12.71 -9.82
C PHE A 12 1.97 13.91 -8.89
N THR A 13 2.38 15.04 -9.46
CA THR A 13 2.26 16.32 -8.76
C THR A 13 0.78 16.62 -8.50
N ILE A 14 0.50 17.45 -7.48
CA ILE A 14 -0.88 17.83 -7.14
C ILE A 14 -1.54 18.54 -8.32
N GLU A 15 -0.77 19.33 -9.05
CA GLU A 15 -1.20 20.04 -10.25
C GLU A 15 -1.55 19.07 -11.40
N GLU A 16 -0.71 18.06 -11.65
CA GLU A 16 -1.00 17.04 -12.66
C GLU A 16 -2.22 16.20 -12.29
N PHE A 17 -2.34 15.80 -11.03
CA PHE A 17 -3.45 15.00 -10.54
C PHE A 17 -4.79 15.77 -10.63
N SER A 18 -4.80 17.04 -10.23
CA SER A 18 -6.04 17.84 -10.17
C SER A 18 -6.53 18.36 -11.51
N LYS A 19 -5.67 18.40 -12.52
CA LYS A 19 -6.00 18.92 -13.87
C LYS A 19 -7.22 18.25 -14.49
N ASP A 20 -7.37 16.94 -14.27
CA ASP A 20 -8.40 16.14 -14.93
C ASP A 20 -9.80 16.38 -14.39
N PHE A 21 -9.93 16.89 -13.15
CA PHE A 21 -11.22 17.05 -12.49
C PHE A 21 -11.54 18.47 -12.01
N ASN A 22 -10.64 19.43 -12.22
CA ASN A 22 -10.82 20.81 -11.78
C ASN A 22 -12.06 21.53 -12.38
N SER A 23 -12.59 21.05 -13.51
CA SER A 23 -13.79 21.63 -14.14
C SER A 23 -15.11 21.01 -13.72
N TYR A 24 -15.12 19.97 -12.88
CA TYR A 24 -16.36 19.31 -12.47
C TYR A 24 -17.06 20.07 -11.33
N LYS A 25 -18.39 20.15 -11.42
CA LYS A 25 -19.24 20.82 -10.41
C LYS A 25 -19.42 20.01 -9.12
N LEU A 26 -19.16 18.69 -9.18
CA LEU A 26 -19.31 17.76 -8.07
C LEU A 26 -18.22 16.70 -8.19
N ILE A 27 -17.54 16.43 -7.08
CA ILE A 27 -16.52 15.39 -6.95
C ILE A 27 -16.84 14.60 -5.68
N SER A 28 -16.74 13.29 -5.73
CA SER A 28 -16.77 12.42 -4.57
C SER A 28 -15.39 11.78 -4.35
N LEU A 29 -14.97 11.72 -3.09
CA LEU A 29 -13.76 11.02 -2.68
C LEU A 29 -14.16 9.74 -1.97
N LEU A 30 -13.57 8.62 -2.39
CA LEU A 30 -13.76 7.31 -1.76
C LEU A 30 -12.43 6.90 -1.12
N ASP A 31 -12.46 6.62 0.17
CA ASP A 31 -11.32 6.06 0.89
C ASP A 31 -11.39 4.53 0.87
N LEU A 32 -10.35 3.91 0.31
CA LEU A 32 -10.19 2.45 0.27
C LEU A 32 -9.19 1.94 1.32
N PHE A 33 -8.75 2.80 2.26
CA PHE A 33 -7.72 2.50 3.26
C PHE A 33 -6.44 1.97 2.62
N SER A 34 -6.04 2.57 1.49
CA SER A 34 -4.90 2.16 0.67
C SER A 34 -4.89 0.65 0.31
N SER A 35 -6.05 0.00 0.38
CA SER A 35 -6.26 -1.40 0.03
C SER A 35 -5.32 -2.40 0.73
N TYR A 36 -4.74 -2.06 1.90
CA TYR A 36 -3.77 -2.89 2.62
C TYR A 36 -4.27 -4.34 2.83
N ASN A 37 -5.50 -4.49 3.33
CA ASN A 37 -6.09 -5.80 3.60
C ASN A 37 -6.87 -6.39 2.39
N GLN A 38 -6.85 -5.70 1.25
CA GLN A 38 -7.61 -6.07 0.05
C GLN A 38 -6.71 -6.63 -1.05
N VAL A 39 -5.43 -6.27 -1.05
CA VAL A 39 -4.43 -6.75 -2.02
C VAL A 39 -3.61 -7.87 -1.41
N ASN A 40 -3.55 -9.01 -2.09
CA ASN A 40 -2.71 -10.14 -1.68
C ASN A 40 -1.23 -9.81 -1.87
N LEU A 41 -0.42 -10.20 -0.88
CA LEU A 41 1.03 -10.17 -0.99
C LEU A 41 1.51 -11.32 -1.89
N ASP A 42 2.66 -11.17 -2.54
CA ASP A 42 3.29 -12.28 -3.25
C ASP A 42 3.63 -13.39 -2.25
N LYS A 43 3.25 -14.63 -2.55
CA LYS A 43 3.49 -15.80 -1.69
C LYS A 43 4.97 -15.98 -1.34
N ARG A 44 5.87 -15.59 -2.24
CA ARG A 44 7.34 -15.65 -2.03
C ARG A 44 7.82 -14.67 -0.96
N SER A 45 6.99 -13.68 -0.63
CA SER A 45 7.29 -12.61 0.31
C SER A 45 6.62 -12.80 1.67
N TYR A 46 5.84 -13.87 1.88
CA TYR A 46 5.16 -14.12 3.16
C TYR A 46 6.15 -14.25 4.32
N ASP A 47 7.27 -14.94 4.10
CA ASP A 47 8.27 -15.13 5.14
C ASP A 47 8.90 -13.81 5.59
N LEU A 48 8.95 -12.80 4.71
CA LEU A 48 9.48 -11.46 5.03
C LEU A 48 8.59 -10.65 5.96
N THR A 49 7.31 -11.03 6.09
CA THR A 49 6.31 -10.35 6.94
C THR A 49 5.97 -11.15 8.18
N THR A 50 6.78 -12.17 8.48
CA THR A 50 6.58 -13.02 9.64
C THR A 50 6.74 -12.25 10.94
N PHE A 51 5.81 -12.42 11.86
CA PHE A 51 5.87 -11.89 13.22
C PHE A 51 5.52 -12.96 14.24
N SER A 52 6.16 -12.89 15.41
CA SER A 52 5.92 -13.82 16.50
C SER A 52 5.04 -13.19 17.57
N THR A 53 4.08 -13.97 18.04
CA THR A 53 3.35 -13.72 19.28
C THR A 53 3.79 -14.75 20.32
N PRO A 54 3.48 -14.56 21.61
CA PRO A 54 3.77 -15.57 22.64
C PRO A 54 3.13 -16.95 22.39
N ILE A 55 2.13 -17.03 21.51
CA ILE A 55 1.39 -18.27 21.21
C ILE A 55 1.97 -18.97 19.99
N SER A 56 2.25 -18.23 18.93
CA SER A 56 2.69 -18.79 17.65
C SER A 56 3.36 -17.74 16.77
N LEU A 57 4.02 -18.23 15.73
CA LEU A 57 4.48 -17.49 14.58
C LEU A 57 3.34 -17.32 13.56
N PHE A 58 3.25 -16.12 12.97
CA PHE A 58 2.26 -15.77 11.94
C PHE A 58 2.96 -15.02 10.81
N TYR A 59 2.38 -15.04 9.61
CA TYR A 59 2.80 -14.22 8.48
C TYR A 59 1.62 -13.39 7.96
N ILE A 60 1.91 -12.29 7.27
CA ILE A 60 0.89 -11.46 6.64
C ILE A 60 0.77 -11.86 5.16
N TYR A 61 -0.45 -12.20 4.73
CA TYR A 61 -0.73 -12.64 3.36
C TYR A 61 -1.31 -11.52 2.45
N THR A 62 -1.52 -10.33 3.01
CA THR A 62 -1.94 -9.11 2.29
C THR A 62 -0.89 -8.01 2.41
N LEU A 63 -1.08 -6.88 1.71
CA LEU A 63 -0.20 -5.73 1.86
C LEU A 63 -0.15 -5.25 3.31
N LEU A 64 1.06 -5.08 3.83
CA LEU A 64 1.26 -4.68 5.22
C LEU A 64 1.18 -3.15 5.37
N ILE A 65 0.55 -2.70 6.45
CA ILE A 65 0.58 -1.30 6.86
C ILE A 65 2.01 -0.94 7.29
N GLY A 66 2.59 0.09 6.68
CA GLY A 66 3.95 0.54 6.98
C GLY A 66 5.05 -0.12 6.14
N GLY A 67 4.71 -0.90 5.11
CA GLY A 67 5.68 -1.39 4.13
C GLY A 67 6.14 -0.27 3.20
N ILE A 68 7.44 -0.21 2.89
CA ILE A 68 8.02 0.90 2.12
C ILE A 68 7.43 1.05 0.71
N ASN A 69 6.89 -0.04 0.15
CA ASN A 69 6.26 -0.07 -1.17
C ASN A 69 4.73 -0.30 -1.09
N SER A 70 4.11 -0.21 0.09
CA SER A 70 2.68 -0.54 0.25
C SER A 70 1.74 0.56 -0.24
N ILE A 71 2.22 1.80 -0.36
CA ILE A 71 1.47 2.98 -0.87
C ILE A 71 2.11 3.44 -2.20
N ALA A 72 2.59 2.48 -2.97
CA ALA A 72 3.20 2.72 -4.27
C ALA A 72 2.12 2.91 -5.33
#